data_AF-A0A929C9E5-F1
#
_entry.id   AF-A0A929C9E5-F1
#
_cell.length_a   1.000
_cell.length_b   1.000
_cell.length_c   1.000
_cell.angle_alpha   90.00
_cell.angle_beta   90.00
_cell.angle_gamma   90.00
#
_symmetry.space_group_name_H-M   'P 1'
#
loop_
_entity.id
_entity.type
_entity.pdbx_description
1 polymer ?
#
loop_
_entity_poly.entity_id
_entity_poly.type
_entity_poly.pdbx_seq_one_letter_code
_entity_poly.pdbx_strand_id
1 'polypeptide(L)'
;GALDVENRQMSMDATQSMLMTGQPEMEMGMEMYIVGDMIYMLTEMTGMEATWVKAEMPEGYWGKMSQIESQIELLEAAQVEVIGSEMVEGIDCYVLQLTPDLEQLWQFYMQQAQVTGEVPEESLQEMFRSFSVKQWVAKDTYFLAKAEIDMAMELTPEAMGFPEEQGSMIMDVVMSFSGYDYNQSVSIILPPEAEEAIEMPM
;
A
#
# COMPACT_ATOMS: atom_id res chain seq x y z
N GLY A 1 2.28 5.02 -11.35
CA GLY A 1 1.19 5.91 -10.90
C GLY A 1 1.72 7.30 -10.63
N ALA A 2 0.82 8.27 -10.50
CA ALA A 2 1.11 9.66 -10.19
C ALA A 2 0.09 10.22 -9.20
N LEU A 3 0.51 11.20 -8.40
CA LEU A 3 -0.32 11.85 -7.38
C LEU A 3 -0.17 13.37 -7.47
N ASP A 4 -1.29 14.07 -7.55
CA ASP A 4 -1.40 15.51 -7.46
C ASP A 4 -2.43 15.85 -6.37
N VAL A 5 -1.91 16.13 -5.17
CA VAL A 5 -2.75 16.44 -4.00
C VAL A 5 -3.43 17.81 -4.14
N GLU A 6 -2.78 18.78 -4.79
CA GLU A 6 -3.32 20.14 -4.95
C GLU A 6 -4.53 20.14 -5.89
N ASN A 7 -4.42 19.43 -7.01
CA ASN A 7 -5.50 19.32 -7.99
C ASN A 7 -6.47 18.16 -7.71
N ARG A 8 -6.26 17.39 -6.63
CA ARG A 8 -7.06 16.20 -6.27
C ARG A 8 -7.13 15.21 -7.43
N GLN A 9 -5.97 14.80 -7.91
CA GLN A 9 -5.84 13.82 -8.98
C GLN A 9 -4.86 12.71 -8.60
N MET A 10 -5.21 11.47 -8.96
CA MET A 10 -4.31 10.31 -8.83
C MET A 10 -4.50 9.38 -10.02
N SER A 11 -3.42 8.75 -10.47
CA SER A 11 -3.47 7.55 -11.29
C SER A 11 -2.61 6.45 -10.70
N MET A 12 -3.07 5.21 -10.79
CA MET A 12 -2.36 4.04 -10.34
C MET A 12 -2.63 2.88 -11.27
N ASP A 13 -1.56 2.20 -11.66
CA ASP A 13 -1.59 0.96 -12.41
C ASP A 13 -0.99 -0.10 -11.52
N ALA A 14 -1.70 -1.21 -11.35
CA ALA A 14 -1.27 -2.33 -10.55
C ALA A 14 -1.49 -3.63 -11.33
N THR A 15 -0.51 -4.52 -11.24
CA THR A 15 -0.64 -5.90 -11.72
C THR A 15 -0.40 -6.80 -10.53
N GLN A 16 -1.37 -7.65 -10.23
CA GLN A 16 -1.31 -8.61 -9.14
C GLN A 16 -1.31 -10.02 -9.72
N SER A 17 -0.29 -10.81 -9.41
CA SER A 17 -0.30 -12.25 -9.64
C SER A 17 -0.63 -12.97 -8.34
N MET A 18 -1.57 -13.92 -8.41
CA MET A 18 -1.99 -14.74 -7.27
C MET A 18 -1.75 -16.21 -7.57
N LEU A 19 -0.97 -16.85 -6.69
CA LEU A 19 -0.69 -18.28 -6.71
C LEU A 19 -1.40 -18.94 -5.53
N MET A 20 -2.48 -19.66 -5.80
CA MET A 20 -3.20 -20.46 -4.81
C MET A 20 -2.86 -21.94 -4.99
N THR A 21 -2.57 -22.65 -3.89
CA THR A 21 -2.17 -24.06 -3.93
C THR A 21 -3.21 -24.92 -4.68
N GLY A 22 -2.80 -25.54 -5.78
CA GLY A 22 -3.68 -26.38 -6.61
C GLY A 22 -4.51 -25.65 -7.65
N GLN A 23 -4.34 -24.33 -7.81
CA GLN A 23 -4.93 -23.53 -8.88
C GLN A 23 -3.85 -22.96 -9.81
N PRO A 24 -4.17 -22.71 -11.10
CA PRO A 24 -3.26 -21.99 -11.98
C PRO A 24 -3.05 -20.56 -11.47
N GLU A 25 -1.88 -19.99 -11.75
CA GLU A 25 -1.59 -18.58 -11.50
C GLU A 25 -2.64 -17.70 -12.17
N MET A 26 -3.25 -16.80 -11.40
CA MET A 26 -4.19 -15.82 -11.90
C MET A 26 -3.52 -14.45 -11.89
N GLU A 27 -3.55 -13.77 -13.03
CA GLU A 27 -3.12 -12.39 -13.16
C GLU A 27 -4.34 -11.48 -13.22
N MET A 28 -4.30 -10.42 -12.40
CA MET A 28 -5.29 -9.35 -12.32
C MET A 28 -4.59 -8.02 -12.57
N GLY A 29 -4.99 -7.33 -13.64
CA GLY A 29 -4.66 -5.94 -13.88
C GLY A 29 -5.68 -5.04 -13.20
N MET A 30 -5.22 -3.97 -12.57
CA MET A 30 -6.06 -2.93 -12.01
C MET A 30 -5.52 -1.57 -12.44
N GLU A 31 -6.38 -0.76 -13.04
CA GLU A 31 -6.09 0.64 -13.34
C GLU A 31 -7.05 1.50 -12.52
N MET A 32 -6.53 2.51 -11.83
CA MET A 32 -7.29 3.36 -10.94
C MET A 32 -7.00 4.82 -11.24
N TYR A 33 -8.06 5.62 -11.30
CA TYR A 33 -7.99 7.08 -11.33
C TYR A 33 -8.82 7.68 -10.22
N ILE A 34 -8.32 8.74 -9.64
CA ILE A 34 -9.10 9.60 -8.75
C ILE A 34 -9.08 10.99 -9.36
N VAL A 35 -10.25 11.55 -9.63
CA VAL A 35 -10.38 12.90 -10.19
C VAL A 35 -11.44 13.65 -9.39
N GLY A 36 -11.01 14.66 -8.64
CA GLY A 36 -11.88 15.33 -7.67
C GLY A 36 -12.23 14.39 -6.53
N ASP A 37 -13.52 14.08 -6.37
CA ASP A 37 -14.01 13.18 -5.32
C ASP A 37 -14.59 11.87 -5.90
N MET A 38 -14.26 11.54 -7.16
CA MET A 38 -14.67 10.30 -7.83
C MET A 38 -13.49 9.37 -8.02
N ILE A 39 -13.67 8.10 -7.66
CA ILE A 39 -12.75 6.99 -7.93
C ILE A 39 -13.27 6.25 -9.16
N TYR A 40 -12.39 5.95 -10.10
CA TYR A 40 -12.62 5.10 -11.26
C TYR A 40 -11.65 3.93 -11.18
N MET A 41 -12.13 2.71 -11.38
CA MET A 41 -11.33 1.50 -11.31
C MET A 41 -11.69 0.59 -12.48
N LEU A 42 -10.68 0.19 -13.24
CA LEU A 42 -10.74 -0.89 -14.20
C LEU A 42 -10.19 -2.13 -13.53
N THR A 43 -10.94 -3.22 -13.60
CA THR A 43 -10.43 -4.54 -13.22
C THR A 43 -10.37 -5.42 -14.45
N GLU A 44 -9.17 -5.88 -14.78
CA GLU A 44 -8.90 -6.85 -15.83
C GLU A 44 -8.48 -8.15 -15.18
N MET A 45 -9.22 -9.23 -15.43
CA MET A 45 -8.86 -10.56 -14.91
C MET A 45 -8.90 -11.57 -16.03
N THR A 46 -7.90 -12.45 -16.08
CA THR A 46 -7.81 -13.50 -17.10
C THR A 46 -9.12 -14.29 -17.20
N GLY A 47 -9.80 -14.19 -18.34
CA GLY A 47 -11.07 -14.91 -18.60
C GLY A 47 -12.35 -14.13 -18.29
N MET A 48 -12.26 -12.87 -17.84
CA MET A 48 -13.38 -11.95 -17.68
C MET A 48 -13.19 -10.71 -18.55
N GLU A 49 -14.30 -10.07 -18.92
CA GLU A 49 -14.25 -8.79 -19.65
C GLU A 49 -13.86 -7.67 -18.69
N ALA A 50 -12.94 -6.82 -19.13
CA ALA A 50 -12.49 -5.66 -18.37
C ALA A 50 -13.69 -4.76 -18.07
N THR A 51 -13.87 -4.38 -16.81
CA THR A 51 -15.02 -3.58 -16.38
C THR A 51 -14.56 -2.34 -15.63
N TRP A 52 -15.00 -1.18 -16.10
CA TRP A 52 -14.88 0.08 -15.39
C TRP A 52 -16.00 0.24 -14.37
N VAL A 53 -15.62 0.53 -13.13
CA VAL A 53 -16.53 0.90 -12.05
C VAL A 53 -16.14 2.27 -11.50
N LYS A 54 -17.12 3.01 -10.97
CA LYS A 54 -16.88 4.28 -10.29
C LYS A 54 -17.64 4.38 -8.97
N ALA A 55 -17.07 5.11 -8.03
CA ALA A 55 -17.67 5.39 -6.74
C ALA A 55 -17.26 6.78 -6.23
N GLU A 56 -18.10 7.38 -5.40
CA GLU A 56 -17.73 8.58 -4.65
C GLU A 56 -16.72 8.23 -3.56
N MET A 57 -15.70 9.07 -3.43
CA MET A 57 -14.68 8.91 -2.41
C MET A 57 -15.22 9.38 -1.05
N PRO A 58 -14.94 8.66 0.05
CA PRO A 58 -15.29 9.12 1.38
C PRO A 58 -14.72 10.51 1.70
N GLU A 59 -15.47 11.33 2.45
CA GLU A 59 -14.98 12.61 2.93
C GLU A 59 -13.68 12.46 3.74
N GLY A 60 -12.74 13.38 3.54
CA GLY A 60 -11.45 13.40 4.25
C GLY A 60 -10.38 12.43 3.73
N TYR A 61 -10.68 11.63 2.70
CA TYR A 61 -9.74 10.66 2.14
C TYR A 61 -8.50 11.33 1.52
N TRP A 62 -8.62 12.50 0.89
CA TRP A 62 -7.48 13.26 0.35
C TRP A 62 -6.42 13.61 1.40
N GLY A 63 -6.83 13.91 2.64
CA GLY A 63 -5.87 14.15 3.72
C GLY A 63 -5.01 12.91 4.00
N LYS A 64 -5.61 11.73 3.92
CA LYS A 64 -4.92 10.44 4.13
C LYS A 64 -4.05 10.01 2.96
N MET A 65 -4.23 10.59 1.77
CA MET A 65 -3.40 10.28 0.59
C MET A 65 -2.07 11.06 0.57
N SER A 66 -1.84 11.97 1.52
CA SER A 66 -0.55 12.63 1.65
C SER A 66 0.51 11.59 2.03
N GLN A 67 1.29 11.15 1.04
CA GLN A 67 2.40 10.20 1.24
C GLN A 67 3.43 10.73 2.25
N ILE A 68 3.56 12.06 2.36
CA ILE A 68 4.46 12.71 3.32
C ILE A 68 3.94 12.54 4.75
N GLU A 69 2.64 12.70 4.99
CA GLU A 69 2.06 12.56 6.34
C GLU A 69 2.20 11.12 6.83
N SER A 70 1.82 10.14 6.01
CA SER A 70 1.98 8.71 6.37
C SER A 70 3.45 8.33 6.57
N GLN A 71 4.37 8.93 5.82
CA GLN A 71 5.80 8.69 6.02
C GLN A 71 6.31 9.28 7.34
N ILE A 72 5.86 10.49 7.70
CA ILE A 72 6.20 11.13 8.98
C ILE A 72 5.67 10.28 10.14
N GLU A 73 4.40 9.89 10.09
CA GLU A 73 3.79 9.03 11.12
C GLU A 73 4.58 7.73 11.30
N LEU A 74 4.98 7.07 10.21
CA LEU A 74 5.80 5.86 10.28
C LEU A 74 7.18 6.12 10.91
N LEU A 75 7.83 7.22 10.55
CA LEU A 75 9.15 7.57 11.10
C LEU A 75 9.07 7.96 12.58
N GLU A 76 7.98 8.57 13.03
CA GLU A 76 7.73 8.90 14.44
C GLU A 76 7.38 7.65 15.26
N ALA A 77 6.70 6.68 14.66
CA ALA A 77 6.31 5.41 15.28
C ALA A 77 7.40 4.33 15.24
N ALA A 78 8.51 4.57 14.55
CA ALA A 78 9.57 3.58 14.37
C ALA A 78 10.89 3.98 15.03
N GLN A 79 11.62 2.96 15.49
CA GLN A 79 13.03 3.14 15.78
C GLN A 79 13.79 3.22 14.46
N VAL A 80 14.48 4.34 14.24
CA VAL A 80 15.23 4.61 13.00
C VAL A 80 16.74 4.52 13.27
N GLU A 81 17.42 3.71 12.47
CA GLU A 81 18.89 3.63 12.46
C GLU A 81 19.45 3.97 11.08
N VAL A 82 20.44 4.86 11.03
CA VAL A 82 21.19 5.12 9.80
C VAL A 82 22.26 4.05 9.65
N ILE A 83 22.03 3.09 8.74
CA ILE A 83 22.91 1.94 8.54
C ILE A 83 23.96 2.16 7.45
N GLY A 84 23.85 3.26 6.68
CA GLY A 84 24.87 3.59 5.69
C GLY A 84 24.48 4.68 4.69
N SER A 85 25.16 4.66 3.55
CA SER A 85 24.86 5.50 2.39
C SER A 85 25.03 4.71 1.12
N GLU A 86 24.08 4.86 0.20
CA GLU A 86 24.04 4.15 -1.08
C GLU A 86 23.56 5.11 -2.18
N MET A 87 23.99 4.87 -3.42
CA MET A 87 23.42 5.58 -4.57
C MET A 87 22.25 4.80 -5.15
N VAL A 88 21.09 5.46 -5.27
CA VAL A 88 19.89 4.91 -5.92
C VAL A 88 19.60 5.76 -7.14
N GLU A 89 19.69 5.16 -8.33
CA GLU A 89 19.42 5.84 -9.62
C GLU A 89 20.18 7.16 -9.82
N GLY A 90 21.39 7.27 -9.24
CA GLY A 90 22.24 8.46 -9.32
C GLY A 90 22.00 9.50 -8.21
N ILE A 91 21.10 9.23 -7.27
CA ILE A 91 20.84 10.04 -6.08
C ILE A 91 21.66 9.48 -4.91
N ASP A 92 22.44 10.33 -4.24
CA ASP A 92 23.15 9.94 -3.01
C ASP A 92 22.18 9.93 -1.83
N CYS A 93 21.98 8.75 -1.23
CA CYS A 93 20.96 8.53 -0.20
C CYS A 93 21.59 8.09 1.13
N TYR A 94 20.98 8.51 2.24
CA TYR A 94 21.09 7.81 3.51
C TYR A 94 20.30 6.51 3.43
N VAL A 95 20.85 5.46 4.01
CA VAL A 95 20.16 4.19 4.15
C VAL A 95 19.69 4.06 5.59
N LEU A 96 18.38 3.99 5.76
CA LEU A 96 17.70 3.88 7.04
C LEU A 96 17.15 2.47 7.20
N GLN A 97 17.41 1.85 8.35
CA GLN A 97 16.68 0.69 8.84
C GLN A 97 15.62 1.19 9.82
N LEU A 98 14.36 0.85 9.53
CA LEU A 98 13.24 1.14 10.42
C LEU A 98 12.82 -0.16 11.09
N THR A 99 12.71 -0.09 12.41
CA THR A 99 12.10 -1.13 13.25
C THR A 99 10.85 -0.51 13.88
N PRO A 100 9.69 -0.64 13.24
CA PRO A 100 8.47 -0.08 13.77
C PRO A 100 7.98 -0.82 15.00
N ASP A 101 7.23 -0.11 15.81
CA ASP A 101 6.43 -0.67 16.88
C ASP A 101 5.27 -1.49 16.28
N LEU A 102 5.27 -2.80 16.52
CA LEU A 102 4.27 -3.74 15.97
C LEU A 102 2.85 -3.40 16.46
N GLU A 103 2.70 -2.85 17.66
CA GLU A 103 1.40 -2.43 18.18
C GLU A 103 0.86 -1.26 17.36
N GLN A 104 1.70 -0.25 17.10
CA GLN A 104 1.31 0.93 16.31
C GLN A 104 1.04 0.58 14.85
N LEU A 105 1.85 -0.29 14.24
CA LEU A 105 1.60 -0.80 12.89
C LEU A 105 0.27 -1.55 12.79
N TRP A 106 -0.05 -2.38 13.78
CA TRP A 106 -1.31 -3.11 13.79
C TRP A 106 -2.50 -2.17 13.91
N GLN A 107 -2.42 -1.15 14.78
CA GLN A 107 -3.47 -0.14 14.88
C GLN A 107 -3.68 0.60 13.56
N PHE A 108 -2.59 0.96 12.87
CA PHE A 108 -2.66 1.57 11.53
C PHE A 108 -3.34 0.64 10.51
N TYR A 109 -2.98 -0.64 10.50
CA TYR A 109 -3.57 -1.64 9.61
C TYR A 109 -5.07 -1.85 9.89
N MET A 110 -5.46 -1.98 11.16
CA MET A 110 -6.88 -2.11 11.54
C MET A 110 -7.70 -0.88 11.14
N GLN A 111 -7.13 0.32 11.29
CA GLN A 111 -7.78 1.56 10.88
C GLN A 111 -8.02 1.62 9.37
N GLN A 112 -7.09 1.10 8.56
CA GLN A 112 -7.28 0.98 7.11
C GLN A 112 -8.29 -0.12 6.73
N ALA A 113 -8.21 -1.28 7.37
CA ALA A 113 -9.07 -2.42 7.07
C ALA A 113 -10.52 -2.25 7.59
N GLN A 114 -10.81 -1.17 8.33
CA GLN A 114 -12.08 -0.93 9.02
C GLN A 114 -12.49 -2.08 9.96
N VAL A 115 -11.52 -2.87 10.42
CA VAL A 115 -11.75 -3.99 11.34
C VAL A 115 -11.81 -3.46 12.76
N THR A 116 -12.94 -3.62 13.42
CA THR A 116 -13.12 -3.24 14.83
C THR A 116 -12.82 -4.44 15.73
N GLY A 117 -11.66 -4.43 16.40
CA GLY A 117 -11.30 -5.41 17.41
C GLY A 117 -9.98 -5.05 18.08
N GLU A 118 -9.86 -5.25 19.38
CA GLU A 118 -8.56 -5.15 20.06
C GLU A 118 -7.91 -6.53 20.01
N VAL A 119 -6.77 -6.65 19.32
CA VAL A 119 -5.95 -7.86 19.34
C VAL A 119 -4.88 -7.68 20.42
N PRO A 120 -4.73 -8.60 21.38
CA PRO A 120 -3.66 -8.54 22.37
C PRO A 120 -2.27 -8.47 21.71
N GLU A 121 -1.36 -7.67 22.27
CA GLU A 121 0.00 -7.49 21.74
C GLU A 121 0.76 -8.82 21.56
N GLU A 122 0.59 -9.76 22.49
CA GLU A 122 1.20 -11.10 22.41
C GLU A 122 0.74 -11.85 21.15
N SER A 123 -0.54 -11.74 20.77
CA SER A 123 -1.07 -12.34 19.56
C SER A 123 -0.52 -11.68 18.29
N LEU A 124 -0.23 -10.37 18.34
CA LEU A 124 0.40 -9.66 17.22
C LEU A 124 1.85 -10.08 17.00
N GLN A 125 2.61 -10.21 18.08
CA GLN A 125 3.99 -10.71 18.00
C GLN A 125 4.04 -12.17 17.50
N GLU A 126 3.04 -12.99 17.84
CA GLU A 126 2.92 -14.35 17.32
C GLU A 126 2.55 -14.39 15.83
N MET A 127 1.79 -13.42 15.35
CA MET A 127 1.41 -13.30 13.93
C MET A 127 2.57 -12.83 13.06
N PHE A 128 3.33 -11.79 13.46
CA PHE A 128 4.46 -11.29 12.67
C PHE A 128 5.71 -12.14 12.90
N ARG A 129 6.01 -13.04 11.96
CA ARG A 129 7.25 -13.86 11.97
C ARG A 129 8.49 -13.02 11.72
N SER A 130 8.40 -12.05 10.80
CA SER A 130 9.44 -11.05 10.57
C SER A 130 8.84 -9.78 9.99
N PHE A 131 9.47 -8.65 10.29
CA PHE A 131 9.14 -7.36 9.69
C PHE A 131 10.43 -6.54 9.58
N SER A 132 10.72 -6.05 8.38
CA SER A 132 11.88 -5.20 8.09
C SER A 132 11.48 -4.13 7.10
N VAL A 133 11.80 -2.87 7.43
CA VAL A 133 11.64 -1.75 6.50
C VAL A 133 12.99 -1.08 6.30
N LYS A 134 13.40 -0.98 5.04
CA LYS A 134 14.61 -0.28 4.63
C LYS A 134 14.22 0.90 3.75
N GLN A 135 14.69 2.10 4.07
CA GLN A 135 14.41 3.31 3.30
C GLN A 135 15.70 3.96 2.81
N TRP A 136 15.67 4.49 1.59
CA TRP A 136 16.72 5.31 1.01
C TRP A 136 16.20 6.73 0.90
N VAL A 137 16.82 7.64 1.65
CA VAL A 137 16.41 9.04 1.73
C VAL A 137 17.50 9.91 1.12
N ALA A 138 17.14 10.69 0.10
CA ALA A 138 18.06 11.56 -0.62
C ALA A 138 18.74 12.56 0.34
N LYS A 139 20.07 12.70 0.26
CA LYS A 139 20.81 13.56 1.21
C LYS A 139 20.61 15.05 1.00
N ASP A 140 20.24 15.45 -0.22
CA ASP A 140 20.09 16.84 -0.64
C ASP A 140 18.68 17.37 -0.38
N THR A 141 17.66 16.57 -0.67
CA THR A 141 16.24 16.94 -0.59
C THR A 141 15.50 16.30 0.58
N TYR A 142 16.06 15.24 1.18
CA TYR A 142 15.40 14.40 2.18
C TYR A 142 14.13 13.69 1.69
N PHE A 143 13.95 13.59 0.38
CA PHE A 143 12.84 12.82 -0.19
C PHE A 143 13.16 11.32 -0.19
N LEU A 144 12.10 10.52 -0.07
CA LEU A 144 12.19 9.08 -0.19
C LEU A 144 12.54 8.70 -1.63
N ALA A 145 13.74 8.17 -1.87
CA ALA A 145 14.09 7.66 -3.19
C ALA A 145 13.55 6.22 -3.37
N LYS A 146 13.62 5.42 -2.30
CA LYS A 146 13.22 4.01 -2.33
C LYS A 146 12.81 3.55 -0.94
N ALA A 147 11.86 2.63 -0.87
CA ALA A 147 11.60 1.82 0.32
C ALA A 147 11.48 0.35 -0.05
N GLU A 148 11.95 -0.53 0.82
CA GLU A 148 11.72 -1.97 0.77
C GLU A 148 11.07 -2.38 2.08
N ILE A 149 10.01 -3.17 1.98
CA ILE A 149 9.29 -3.74 3.11
C ILE A 149 9.30 -5.25 2.90
N ASP A 150 9.83 -5.97 3.88
CA ASP A 150 9.82 -7.42 3.94
C ASP A 150 9.06 -7.81 5.20
N MET A 151 7.98 -8.58 5.02
CA MET A 151 7.07 -8.96 6.09
C MET A 151 6.70 -10.43 5.91
N ALA A 152 6.84 -11.22 6.96
CA ALA A 152 6.31 -12.56 7.04
C ALA A 152 5.29 -12.63 8.17
N MET A 153 4.08 -13.09 7.85
CA MET A 153 2.98 -13.23 8.80
C MET A 153 2.44 -14.66 8.81
N GLU A 154 1.99 -15.11 9.97
CA GLU A 154 1.18 -16.31 10.12
C GLU A 154 -0.16 -15.93 10.74
N LEU A 155 -1.21 -16.03 9.94
CA LEU A 155 -2.59 -15.81 10.38
C LEU A 155 -3.17 -17.15 10.83
N THR A 156 -3.38 -17.31 12.13
CA THR A 156 -4.07 -18.48 12.67
C THR A 156 -5.59 -18.33 12.53
N PRO A 157 -6.36 -19.44 12.49
CA PRO A 157 -7.82 -19.37 12.48
C PRO A 157 -8.40 -18.54 13.64
N GLU A 158 -7.82 -18.67 14.84
CA GLU A 158 -8.21 -17.90 16.02
C GLU A 158 -8.02 -16.39 15.81
N ALA A 159 -6.87 -15.97 15.27
CA ALA A 159 -6.58 -14.57 14.99
C ALA A 159 -7.51 -13.96 13.92
N MET A 160 -7.99 -14.79 12.98
CA MET A 160 -8.93 -14.37 11.93
C MET A 160 -10.41 -14.54 12.32
N GLY A 161 -10.70 -15.08 13.50
CA GLY A 161 -12.08 -15.40 13.91
C GLY A 161 -12.72 -16.53 13.10
N PHE A 162 -11.91 -17.37 12.43
CA PHE A 162 -12.37 -18.53 11.66
C PHE A 162 -12.37 -19.81 12.50
N PRO A 163 -13.19 -20.82 12.16
CA PRO A 163 -13.13 -22.14 12.78
C PRO A 163 -11.74 -22.75 12.64
N GLU A 164 -11.22 -23.40 13.70
CA GLU A 164 -9.89 -24.03 13.73
C GLU A 164 -9.61 -25.00 12.56
N GLU A 165 -10.67 -25.56 11.98
CA GLU A 165 -10.62 -26.47 10.84
C GLU A 165 -10.08 -25.83 9.54
N GLN A 166 -9.99 -24.50 9.44
CA GLN A 166 -9.52 -23.80 8.23
C GLN A 166 -7.99 -23.74 8.07
N GLY A 167 -7.20 -24.15 9.07
CA GLY A 167 -5.73 -24.15 8.99
C GLY A 167 -5.11 -22.73 9.02
N SER A 168 -3.82 -22.62 9.35
CA SER A 168 -3.12 -21.33 9.33
C SER A 168 -2.74 -20.91 7.91
N MET A 169 -2.74 -19.60 7.68
CA MET A 169 -2.27 -18.99 6.44
C MET A 169 -0.93 -18.32 6.70
N ILE A 170 0.10 -18.71 5.96
CA ILE A 170 1.40 -18.05 5.97
C ILE A 170 1.46 -17.10 4.79
N MET A 171 1.80 -15.85 5.06
CA MET A 171 1.90 -14.78 4.06
C MET A 171 3.30 -14.18 4.11
N ASP A 172 4.03 -14.31 3.00
CA ASP A 172 5.28 -13.59 2.77
C ASP A 172 5.00 -12.43 1.82
N VAL A 173 5.22 -11.20 2.30
CA VAL A 173 4.94 -9.96 1.59
C VAL A 173 6.24 -9.20 1.42
N VAL A 174 6.66 -9.05 0.16
CA VAL A 174 7.78 -8.19 -0.22
C VAL A 174 7.24 -7.05 -1.06
N MET A 175 7.42 -5.82 -0.57
CA MET A 175 7.02 -4.61 -1.27
C MET A 175 8.22 -3.72 -1.52
N SER A 176 8.31 -3.17 -2.73
CA SER A 176 9.31 -2.16 -3.08
C SER A 176 8.62 -0.92 -3.61
N PHE A 177 8.92 0.23 -3.03
CA PHE A 177 8.43 1.53 -3.46
C PHE A 177 9.61 2.35 -3.99
N SER A 178 9.38 3.11 -5.04
CA SER A 178 10.35 4.07 -5.57
C SER A 178 9.66 5.41 -5.76
N GLY A 179 10.26 6.46 -5.23
CA GLY A 179 9.74 7.82 -5.26
C GLY A 179 10.60 8.70 -6.14
N TYR A 180 9.96 9.41 -7.08
CA TYR A 180 10.64 10.27 -8.05
C TYR A 180 9.70 11.39 -8.51
N ASP A 181 10.24 12.35 -9.25
CA ASP A 181 9.52 13.51 -9.81
C ASP A 181 8.71 14.32 -8.77
N TYR A 182 9.23 14.40 -7.54
CA TYR A 182 8.67 15.21 -6.47
C TYR A 182 8.53 16.68 -6.89
N ASN A 183 7.38 17.27 -6.58
CA ASN A 183 7.02 18.66 -6.88
C ASN A 183 7.09 19.02 -8.38
N GLN A 184 6.99 18.03 -9.27
CA GLN A 184 6.78 18.26 -10.70
C GLN A 184 5.29 18.30 -11.03
N SER A 185 4.91 19.12 -12.00
CA SER A 185 3.54 19.12 -12.52
C SER A 185 3.26 17.80 -13.25
N VAL A 186 2.18 17.13 -12.91
CA VAL A 186 1.71 15.95 -13.62
C VAL A 186 0.36 16.22 -14.27
N SER A 187 0.11 15.56 -15.41
CA SER A 187 -1.18 15.61 -16.10
C SER A 187 -1.83 14.24 -16.01
N ILE A 188 -2.87 14.11 -15.19
CA ILE A 188 -3.63 12.88 -15.05
C ILE A 188 -4.89 13.01 -15.90
N ILE A 189 -5.01 12.15 -16.92
CA ILE A 189 -6.11 12.18 -17.89
C ILE A 189 -6.92 10.91 -17.71
N LEU A 190 -8.19 11.07 -17.37
CA LEU A 190 -9.11 9.95 -17.27
C LEU A 190 -9.37 9.35 -18.67
N PRO A 191 -9.27 8.03 -18.85
CA PRO A 191 -9.64 7.38 -20.11
C PRO A 191 -11.11 7.65 -20.45
N PRO A 192 -11.47 7.95 -21.72
CA PRO A 192 -12.86 8.19 -22.12
C PRO A 192 -13.82 7.06 -21.72
N GLU A 193 -13.34 5.82 -21.72
CA GLU A 193 -14.10 4.63 -21.35
C GLU A 193 -14.58 4.65 -19.89
N ALA A 194 -13.86 5.34 -19.00
CA ALA A 194 -14.23 5.47 -17.60
C ALA A 194 -15.39 6.45 -17.37
N GLU A 195 -15.75 7.31 -18.33
CA GLU A 195 -16.94 8.17 -18.22
C GLU A 195 -18.24 7.33 -18.12
N GLU A 196 -18.26 6.21 -18.84
CA GLU A 196 -19.36 5.24 -18.86
C GLU A 196 -19.26 4.18 -17.74
N ALA A 197 -18.32 4.35 -16.80
CA ALA A 197 -18.11 3.42 -15.69
C ALA A 197 -19.38 3.17 -14.88
N ILE A 198 -19.56 1.92 -14.47
CA ILE A 198 -20.71 1.48 -13.69
C ILE A 198 -20.60 2.04 -12.28
N GLU A 199 -21.62 2.79 -11.85
CA GLU A 199 -21.66 3.35 -10.50
C GLU A 199 -21.93 2.25 -9.47
N MET A 200 -21.01 2.08 -8.51
CA MET A 200 -21.21 1.16 -7.40
C MET A 200 -21.92 1.88 -6.25
N PRO A 201 -23.00 1.29 -5.70
CA PRO A 201 -23.57 1.79 -4.46
C PRO A 201 -22.57 1.59 -3.32
N MET A 202 -22.29 2.66 -2.59
CA MET A 202 -21.54 2.64 -1.32
C MET A 202 -22.43 2.18 -0.16
#